data_AF-A0A149TK31-F1
#
_entry.id   AF-A0A149TK31-F1
#
_cell.length_a   1.000
_cell.length_b   1.000
_cell.length_c   1.000
_cell.angle_alpha   90.00
_cell.angle_beta   90.00
_cell.angle_gamma   90.00
#
_symmetry.space_group_name_H-M   'P 1'
#
loop_
_entity.id
_entity.type
_entity.pdbx_description
1 polymer ?
#
loop_
_entity_poly.entity_id
_entity_poly.type
_entity_poly.pdbx_seq_one_letter_code
_entity_poly.pdbx_strand_id
1 'polypeptide(L)'
;MSGRTDAVTSPRLRVLESSLTKKQAHFEERLAQHFADVRSANGQPLNDKRNGIATLNRWERQNRALQSLQDGIDLTTRAIERERSAIVRTAEVALPDAIKRGVADGVLLQWRKHPNTFFVSDVDKARIVLLPDGSVAHRYVSSIKDIAQHKKFAKVYNALRAAMDAEERG
;
A
#
# COMPACT_ATOMS: atom_id res chain seq x y z
N MET A 1 0.73 -24.12 -20.93
CA MET A 1 -0.22 -23.49 -19.97
C MET A 1 0.61 -22.63 -19.01
N SER A 2 0.82 -21.36 -19.34
CA SER A 2 1.54 -20.43 -18.47
C SER A 2 0.52 -19.47 -17.89
N GLY A 3 -0.09 -19.87 -16.77
CA GLY A 3 -0.94 -18.99 -15.99
C GLY A 3 -0.06 -17.86 -15.46
N ARG A 4 -0.13 -16.71 -16.13
CA ARG A 4 0.44 -15.46 -15.63
C ARG A 4 -0.19 -15.24 -14.27
N THR A 5 0.59 -15.43 -13.21
CA THR A 5 0.29 -14.87 -11.90
C THR A 5 0.33 -13.37 -12.11
N ASP A 6 -0.79 -12.78 -12.52
CA ASP A 6 -0.97 -11.35 -12.48
C ASP A 6 -0.78 -10.99 -11.02
N ALA A 7 0.44 -10.53 -10.69
CA ALA A 7 0.82 -10.18 -9.34
C ALA A 7 -0.26 -9.22 -8.86
N VAL A 8 -0.99 -9.60 -7.80
CA VAL A 8 -2.11 -8.81 -7.29
C VAL A 8 -1.57 -7.43 -6.95
N THR A 9 -1.78 -6.47 -7.85
CA THR A 9 -1.13 -5.16 -7.83
C THR A 9 -2.16 -4.15 -7.37
N SER A 10 -1.90 -3.45 -6.27
CA SER A 10 -2.72 -2.31 -5.86
C SER A 10 -2.14 -1.01 -6.44
N PRO A 11 -2.96 0.04 -6.67
CA PRO A 11 -2.45 1.35 -7.08
C PRO A 11 -1.39 1.89 -6.09
N ARG A 12 -1.58 1.62 -4.79
CA ARG A 12 -0.63 1.99 -3.74
C ARG A 12 0.67 1.21 -3.85
N LEU A 13 0.62 -0.10 -4.07
CA LEU A 13 1.79 -0.95 -4.26
C LEU A 13 2.65 -0.44 -5.43
N ARG A 14 2.02 -0.13 -6.56
CA ARG A 14 2.71 0.43 -7.74
C ARG A 14 3.42 1.76 -7.45
N VAL A 15 2.80 2.64 -6.67
CA VAL A 15 3.43 3.91 -6.25
C VAL A 15 4.64 3.66 -5.34
N LEU A 16 4.51 2.72 -4.39
CA LEU A 16 5.60 2.37 -3.48
C LEU A 16 6.79 1.75 -4.22
N GLU A 17 6.54 0.83 -5.16
CA GLU A 17 7.57 0.22 -6.02
C GLU A 17 8.29 1.28 -6.87
N SER A 18 7.55 2.18 -7.52
CA SER A 18 8.15 3.30 -8.26
C SER A 18 8.97 4.21 -7.35
N SER A 19 8.50 4.49 -6.13
CA SER A 19 9.26 5.27 -5.15
C SER A 19 10.54 4.55 -4.71
N LEU A 20 10.50 3.23 -4.56
CA LEU A 20 11.67 2.43 -4.18
C LEU A 20 12.74 2.51 -5.27
N THR A 21 12.37 2.31 -6.53
CA THR A 21 13.29 2.41 -7.68
C THR A 21 13.97 3.77 -7.73
N LYS A 22 13.22 4.87 -7.55
CA LYS A 22 13.78 6.23 -7.54
C LYS A 22 14.78 6.44 -6.40
N LYS A 23 14.48 5.92 -5.20
CA LYS A 23 15.37 6.03 -4.03
C LYS A 23 16.64 5.23 -4.21
N GLN A 24 16.55 4.01 -4.75
CA GLN A 24 17.71 3.16 -5.07
C GLN A 24 18.62 3.85 -6.09
N ALA A 25 18.06 4.38 -7.19
CA ALA A 25 18.83 5.11 -8.19
C ALA A 25 19.56 6.34 -7.60
N HIS A 26 18.89 7.11 -6.74
CA HIS A 26 19.52 8.26 -6.08
C HIS A 26 20.61 7.83 -5.07
N PHE A 27 20.41 6.72 -4.35
CA PHE A 27 21.44 6.17 -3.47
C PHE A 27 22.68 5.73 -4.26
N GLU A 28 22.51 5.00 -5.35
CA GLU A 28 23.61 4.56 -6.23
C GLU A 28 24.38 5.75 -6.80
N GLU A 29 23.69 6.79 -7.25
CA GLU A 29 24.30 8.03 -7.72
C GLU A 29 25.18 8.68 -6.64
N ARG A 30 24.63 8.84 -5.42
CA ARG A 30 25.37 9.42 -4.29
C ARG A 30 26.54 8.56 -3.85
N LEU A 31 26.40 7.25 -3.92
CA LEU A 31 27.45 6.30 -3.57
C LEU A 31 28.61 6.42 -4.57
N ALA A 32 28.30 6.49 -5.87
CA ALA A 32 29.29 6.73 -6.90
C ALA A 32 30.02 8.07 -6.73
N GLN A 33 29.29 9.15 -6.39
CA GLN A 33 29.88 10.45 -6.07
C GLN A 33 30.82 10.38 -4.87
N HIS A 34 30.43 9.69 -3.79
CA HIS A 34 31.27 9.51 -2.60
C HIS A 34 32.57 8.77 -2.94
N PHE A 35 32.48 7.65 -3.68
CA PHE A 35 33.67 6.90 -4.08
C PHE A 35 34.58 7.68 -5.04
N ALA A 36 34.00 8.49 -5.93
CA ALA A 36 34.79 9.37 -6.80
C ALA A 36 35.55 10.43 -5.98
N ASP A 37 34.91 11.03 -4.98
CA ASP A 37 35.54 12.00 -4.06
C ASP A 37 36.67 11.32 -3.26
N VAL A 38 36.42 10.14 -2.69
CA VAL A 38 37.43 9.35 -1.96
C VAL A 38 38.62 9.02 -2.86
N ARG A 39 38.38 8.55 -4.08
CA ARG A 39 39.44 8.24 -5.05
C ARG A 39 40.25 9.47 -5.43
N SER A 40 39.61 10.64 -5.56
CA SER A 40 40.31 11.88 -5.90
C SER A 40 41.28 12.36 -4.82
N ALA A 41 41.05 11.98 -3.56
CA ALA A 41 41.92 12.33 -2.43
C ALA A 41 43.02 11.30 -2.16
N ASN A 42 42.97 10.11 -2.78
CA ASN A 42 44.01 9.10 -2.62
C ASN A 42 45.34 9.62 -3.19
N GLY A 43 46.35 9.74 -2.32
CA GLY A 43 47.68 10.27 -2.64
C GLY A 43 47.93 11.71 -2.16
N GLN A 44 46.92 12.45 -1.69
CA GLN A 44 47.15 13.70 -0.97
C GLN A 44 47.60 13.43 0.47
N PRO A 45 48.51 14.25 1.06
CA PRO A 45 48.85 14.12 2.47
C PRO A 45 47.63 14.49 3.32
N LEU A 46 46.80 13.51 3.66
CA LEU A 46 45.66 13.65 4.58
C LEU A 46 46.09 14.10 5.99
N ASN A 47 47.40 14.04 6.27
CA ASN A 47 48.05 14.48 7.50
C ASN A 47 48.40 15.98 7.50
N ASP A 48 48.16 16.73 6.43
CA ASP A 48 48.25 18.19 6.48
C ASP A 48 47.07 18.73 7.32
N LYS A 49 47.40 19.17 8.56
CA LYS A 49 46.47 19.36 9.70
C LYS A 49 45.24 20.21 9.41
N ARG A 50 45.29 21.13 8.43
CA ARG A 50 44.14 21.99 8.08
C ARG A 50 43.25 21.41 6.98
N ASN A 51 43.83 20.70 6.01
CA ASN A 51 43.12 20.19 4.84
C ASN A 51 42.56 18.77 5.05
N GLY A 52 43.18 17.99 5.95
CA GLY A 52 42.71 16.65 6.33
C GLY A 52 41.35 16.66 7.03
N ILE A 53 41.17 17.52 8.04
CA ILE A 53 39.91 17.63 8.81
C ILE A 53 38.75 18.06 7.91
N ALA A 54 38.97 19.01 7.00
CA ALA A 54 37.94 19.46 6.07
C ALA A 54 37.47 18.33 5.14
N THR A 55 38.40 17.49 4.67
CA THR A 55 38.10 16.32 3.84
C THR A 55 37.32 15.26 4.61
N LEU A 56 37.78 14.90 5.82
CA LEU A 56 37.08 13.94 6.68
C LEU A 56 35.66 14.41 7.02
N ASN A 57 35.47 15.67 7.37
CA ASN A 57 34.15 16.25 7.64
C ASN A 57 33.23 16.20 6.40
N ARG A 58 33.78 16.37 5.19
CA ARG A 58 33.01 16.25 3.94
C ARG A 58 32.56 14.82 3.70
N TRP A 59 33.45 13.84 3.87
CA TRP A 59 33.12 12.43 3.73
C TRP A 59 32.13 11.97 4.79
N GLU A 60 32.26 12.46 6.03
CA GLU A 60 31.29 12.15 7.08
C GLU A 60 29.90 12.69 6.72
N ARG A 61 29.79 13.91 6.17
CA ARG A 61 28.51 14.44 5.67
C ARG A 61 27.94 13.59 4.53
N GLN A 62 28.77 13.14 3.59
CA GLN A 62 28.35 12.25 2.50
C GLN A 62 27.85 10.90 3.03
N ASN A 63 28.56 10.30 3.99
CA ASN A 63 28.16 9.06 4.64
C ASN A 63 26.85 9.20 5.42
N ARG A 64 26.66 10.31 6.15
CA ARG A 64 25.38 10.60 6.82
C ARG A 64 24.23 10.74 5.82
N ALA A 65 24.46 11.37 4.67
CA ALA A 65 23.46 11.47 3.61
C ALA A 65 23.14 10.09 3.00
N LEU A 66 24.15 9.25 2.76
CA LEU A 66 23.96 7.87 2.31
C LEU A 66 23.17 7.04 3.32
N GLN A 67 23.49 7.15 4.61
CA GLN A 67 22.73 6.45 5.66
C GLN A 67 21.27 6.87 5.66
N SER A 68 20.99 8.17 5.57
CA SER A 68 19.61 8.66 5.51
C SER A 68 18.85 8.15 4.28
N LEU A 69 19.51 8.04 3.13
CA LEU A 69 18.93 7.45 1.92
C LEU A 69 18.65 5.95 2.09
N GLN A 70 19.58 5.21 2.71
CA GLN A 70 19.39 3.80 3.03
C GLN A 70 18.20 3.59 3.97
N ASP A 71 18.09 4.39 5.04
CA ASP A 71 16.94 4.33 5.95
C ASP A 71 15.63 4.60 5.20
N GLY A 72 15.64 5.56 4.26
CA GLY A 72 14.52 5.87 3.39
C GLY A 72 14.12 4.75 2.43
N ILE A 73 15.09 3.96 1.95
CA ILE A 73 14.90 2.74 1.15
C ILE A 73 14.24 1.68 2.03
N ASP A 74 14.81 1.38 3.20
CA ASP A 74 14.33 0.35 4.12
C ASP A 74 12.88 0.60 4.56
N LEU A 75 12.54 1.85 4.88
CA LEU A 75 11.17 2.24 5.21
C LEU A 75 10.19 1.96 4.05
N THR A 76 10.62 2.17 2.81
CA THR A 76 9.79 1.93 1.62
C THR A 76 9.63 0.44 1.37
N THR A 77 10.71 -0.33 1.49
CA THR A 77 10.68 -1.79 1.38
C THR A 77 9.72 -2.39 2.41
N ARG A 78 9.81 -2.00 3.69
CA ARG A 78 8.87 -2.43 4.73
C ARG A 78 7.43 -2.01 4.43
N ALA A 79 7.21 -0.84 3.82
CA ALA A 79 5.88 -0.42 3.42
C ALA A 79 5.30 -1.29 2.28
N ILE A 80 6.13 -1.68 1.31
CA ILE A 80 5.78 -2.62 0.24
C ILE A 80 5.39 -3.98 0.82
N GLU A 81 6.20 -4.53 1.73
CA GLU A 81 5.92 -5.81 2.39
C GLU A 81 4.58 -5.78 3.11
N ARG A 82 4.33 -4.74 3.92
CA ARG A 82 3.03 -4.58 4.62
C ARG A 82 1.86 -4.50 3.65
N GLU A 83 2.01 -3.79 2.54
CA GLU A 83 0.97 -3.69 1.51
C GLU A 83 0.71 -5.06 0.85
N ARG A 84 1.75 -5.81 0.50
CA ARG A 84 1.62 -7.17 -0.04
C ARG A 84 0.93 -8.10 0.95
N SER A 85 1.34 -8.10 2.22
CA SER A 85 0.70 -8.90 3.26
C SER A 85 -0.77 -8.51 3.47
N ALA A 86 -1.10 -7.22 3.41
CA ALA A 86 -2.48 -6.76 3.50
C ALA A 86 -3.31 -7.23 2.29
N ILE A 87 -2.73 -7.26 1.09
CA ILE A 87 -3.37 -7.77 -0.12
C ILE A 87 -3.70 -9.25 0.03
N VAL A 88 -2.72 -10.07 0.42
CA VAL A 88 -2.86 -11.52 0.62
C VAL A 88 -3.92 -11.83 1.68
N ARG A 89 -3.79 -11.25 2.87
CA ARG A 89 -4.78 -11.43 3.96
C ARG A 89 -6.20 -11.07 3.54
N THR A 90 -6.36 -10.06 2.69
CA THR A 90 -7.68 -9.67 2.20
C THR A 90 -8.25 -10.69 1.22
N ALA A 91 -7.40 -11.27 0.36
CA ALA A 91 -7.79 -12.26 -0.64
C ALA A 91 -8.08 -13.64 -0.02
N GLU A 92 -7.49 -13.96 1.11
CA GLU A 92 -7.71 -15.22 1.85
C GLU A 92 -9.09 -15.31 2.52
N VAL A 93 -9.79 -14.19 2.68
CA VAL A 93 -11.12 -14.20 3.28
C VAL A 93 -12.11 -14.90 2.36
N ALA A 94 -12.75 -15.95 2.87
CA ALA A 94 -13.84 -16.62 2.18
C ALA A 94 -15.03 -15.66 2.08
N LEU A 95 -15.36 -15.26 0.85
CA LEU A 95 -16.48 -14.38 0.56
C LEU A 95 -17.59 -15.15 -0.15
N PRO A 96 -18.87 -14.89 0.17
CA PRO A 96 -20.01 -15.27 -0.66
C PRO A 96 -19.87 -14.74 -2.09
N ASP A 97 -20.43 -15.46 -3.06
CA ASP A 97 -20.26 -15.13 -4.47
C ASP A 97 -20.95 -13.80 -4.84
N ALA A 98 -22.05 -13.46 -4.17
CA ALA A 98 -22.68 -12.14 -4.26
C ALA A 98 -21.69 -11.00 -3.91
N ILE A 99 -20.90 -11.15 -2.85
CA ILE A 99 -19.91 -10.14 -2.44
C ILE A 99 -18.74 -10.10 -3.44
N LYS A 100 -18.23 -11.27 -3.85
CA LYS A 100 -17.14 -11.33 -4.86
C LYS A 100 -17.52 -10.60 -6.14
N ARG A 101 -18.74 -10.83 -6.64
CA ARG A 101 -19.29 -10.12 -7.81
C ARG A 101 -19.38 -8.62 -7.58
N GLY A 102 -19.94 -8.20 -6.45
CA GLY A 102 -20.02 -6.77 -6.11
C GLY A 102 -18.64 -6.07 -6.04
N VAL A 103 -17.61 -6.77 -5.57
CA VAL A 103 -16.23 -6.26 -5.57
C VAL A 103 -15.64 -6.22 -6.99
N ALA A 104 -15.84 -7.26 -7.79
CA ALA A 104 -15.38 -7.33 -9.18
C ALA A 104 -16.01 -6.24 -10.06
N ASP A 105 -17.30 -5.96 -9.86
CA ASP A 105 -18.06 -4.93 -10.59
C ASP A 105 -17.73 -3.50 -10.13
N GLY A 106 -16.91 -3.34 -9.08
CA GLY A 106 -16.58 -2.03 -8.50
C GLY A 106 -17.72 -1.36 -7.72
N VAL A 107 -18.81 -2.08 -7.45
CA VAL A 107 -19.93 -1.61 -6.63
C VAL A 107 -19.54 -1.60 -5.15
N LEU A 108 -18.76 -2.59 -4.73
CA LEU A 108 -18.25 -2.74 -3.38
C LEU A 108 -16.73 -2.54 -3.34
N LEU A 109 -16.26 -1.77 -2.37
CA LEU A 109 -14.85 -1.58 -2.07
C LEU A 109 -14.52 -2.32 -0.78
N GLN A 110 -13.71 -3.37 -0.88
CA GLN A 110 -13.29 -4.15 0.29
C GLN A 110 -12.22 -3.43 1.11
N TRP A 111 -12.40 -3.39 2.43
CA TRP A 111 -11.46 -2.72 3.32
C TRP A 111 -10.26 -3.62 3.66
N ARG A 112 -9.07 -3.28 3.16
CA ARG A 112 -7.83 -4.04 3.42
C ARG A 112 -7.51 -4.26 4.91
N LYS A 113 -7.85 -3.32 5.80
CA LYS A 113 -7.59 -3.44 7.26
C LYS A 113 -8.58 -4.37 7.95
N HIS A 114 -9.82 -4.39 7.48
CA HIS A 114 -10.90 -5.24 7.99
C HIS A 114 -11.59 -5.93 6.81
N PRO A 115 -11.02 -7.03 6.28
CA PRO A 115 -11.45 -7.62 5.00
C PRO A 115 -12.92 -8.04 4.94
N ASN A 116 -13.57 -8.25 6.08
CA ASN A 116 -15.01 -8.54 6.18
C ASN A 116 -15.89 -7.28 6.11
N THR A 117 -15.30 -6.11 5.91
CA THR A 117 -15.99 -4.82 5.82
C THR A 117 -15.87 -4.24 4.42
N PHE A 118 -16.98 -3.74 3.89
CA PHE A 118 -17.12 -3.23 2.54
C PHE A 118 -17.74 -1.85 2.55
N PHE A 119 -17.34 -1.02 1.59
CA PHE A 119 -17.93 0.28 1.32
C PHE A 119 -18.67 0.21 -0.01
N VAL A 120 -19.80 0.93 -0.13
CA VAL A 120 -20.45 1.11 -1.42
C VAL A 120 -19.75 2.26 -2.14
N SER A 121 -19.44 2.09 -3.43
CA SER A 121 -18.83 3.17 -4.22
C SER A 121 -19.68 4.45 -4.16
N ASP A 122 -19.03 5.59 -4.00
CA ASP A 122 -19.65 6.93 -3.87
C ASP A 122 -20.67 7.07 -2.72
N VAL A 123 -20.57 6.25 -1.68
CA VAL A 123 -21.34 6.43 -0.43
C VAL A 123 -20.38 6.70 0.72
N ASP A 124 -20.60 7.82 1.41
CA ASP A 124 -19.76 8.21 2.52
C ASP A 124 -20.16 7.49 3.81
N LYS A 125 -19.14 7.13 4.60
CA LYS A 125 -19.20 6.64 5.99
C LYS A 125 -19.85 5.27 6.22
N ALA A 126 -20.93 4.96 5.52
CA ALA A 126 -21.67 3.71 5.72
C ALA A 126 -20.87 2.49 5.24
N ARG A 127 -21.08 1.37 5.93
CA ARG A 127 -20.33 0.14 5.70
C ARG A 127 -21.26 -1.06 5.72
N ILE A 128 -20.96 -2.03 4.89
CA ILE A 128 -21.53 -3.38 4.94
C ILE A 128 -20.50 -4.27 5.64
N VAL A 129 -20.94 -5.12 6.56
CA VAL A 129 -20.09 -6.02 7.34
C VAL A 129 -20.59 -7.44 7.15
N LEU A 130 -19.72 -8.32 6.67
CA LEU A 130 -19.95 -9.77 6.67
C LEU A 130 -19.74 -10.29 8.09
N LEU A 131 -20.79 -10.86 8.66
CA LEU A 131 -20.77 -11.46 9.99
C LEU A 131 -20.24 -12.91 9.93
N PRO A 132 -19.76 -13.45 11.06
CA PRO A 132 -19.22 -14.82 11.10
C PRO A 132 -20.24 -15.91 10.76
N ASP A 133 -21.53 -15.63 10.90
CA ASP A 133 -22.64 -16.53 10.55
C ASP A 133 -22.93 -16.57 9.04
N GLY A 134 -22.19 -15.79 8.23
CA GLY A 134 -22.40 -15.68 6.79
C GLY A 134 -23.34 -14.55 6.38
N SER A 135 -24.07 -13.93 7.33
CA SER A 135 -25.02 -12.86 7.02
C SER A 135 -24.34 -11.49 6.87
N VAL A 136 -25.04 -10.54 6.25
CA VAL A 136 -24.58 -9.14 6.15
C VAL A 136 -25.32 -8.23 7.11
N ALA A 137 -24.57 -7.33 7.74
CA ALA A 137 -25.08 -6.22 8.54
C ALA A 137 -24.59 -4.88 7.97
N HIS A 138 -25.21 -3.78 8.37
CA HIS A 138 -24.75 -2.44 8.02
C HIS A 138 -24.33 -1.64 9.26
N ARG A 139 -23.37 -0.72 9.09
CA ARG A 139 -22.94 0.24 10.13
C ARG A 139 -22.89 1.65 9.57
N TYR A 140 -23.11 2.63 10.45
CA TYR A 140 -23.01 4.08 10.15
C TYR A 140 -23.93 4.62 9.06
N VAL A 141 -25.03 3.91 8.73
CA VAL A 141 -26.04 4.37 7.76
C VAL A 141 -26.64 5.72 8.19
N SER A 142 -26.90 5.89 9.49
CA SER A 142 -27.38 7.15 10.07
C SER A 142 -26.41 8.34 9.92
N SER A 143 -25.15 8.08 9.58
CA SER A 143 -24.14 9.13 9.40
C SER A 143 -24.12 9.71 7.98
N ILE A 144 -24.85 9.09 7.04
CA ILE A 144 -25.05 9.60 5.68
C ILE A 144 -25.96 10.82 5.76
N LYS A 145 -25.48 11.96 5.27
CA LYS A 145 -26.25 13.22 5.24
C LYS A 145 -27.02 13.40 3.93
N ASP A 146 -26.51 12.84 2.84
CA ASP A 146 -27.12 12.95 1.52
C ASP A 146 -28.16 11.83 1.29
N ILE A 147 -29.37 12.24 0.92
CA ILE A 147 -30.49 11.34 0.62
C ILE A 147 -30.16 10.46 -0.61
N ALA A 148 -29.44 10.98 -1.60
CA ALA A 148 -29.08 10.21 -2.79
C ALA A 148 -28.10 9.08 -2.44
N GLN A 149 -27.05 9.38 -1.67
CA GLN A 149 -26.15 8.37 -1.12
C GLN A 149 -26.89 7.34 -0.25
N HIS A 150 -27.83 7.80 0.60
CA HIS A 150 -28.61 6.90 1.44
C HIS A 150 -29.45 5.92 0.61
N LYS A 151 -30.14 6.42 -0.43
CA LYS A 151 -30.91 5.58 -1.35
C LYS A 151 -30.01 4.60 -2.11
N LYS A 152 -28.83 5.04 -2.59
CA LYS A 152 -27.84 4.18 -3.25
C LYS A 152 -27.39 3.06 -2.33
N PHE A 153 -27.02 3.40 -1.09
CA PHE A 153 -26.60 2.42 -0.08
C PHE A 153 -27.69 1.38 0.19
N ALA A 154 -28.92 1.85 0.46
CA ALA A 154 -30.05 0.96 0.75
C ALA A 154 -30.34 0.00 -0.42
N LYS A 155 -30.29 0.50 -1.66
CA LYS A 155 -30.47 -0.33 -2.86
C LYS A 155 -29.42 -1.44 -2.95
N VAL A 156 -28.14 -1.08 -2.80
CA VAL A 156 -27.03 -2.04 -2.88
C VAL A 156 -27.09 -3.06 -1.75
N TYR A 157 -27.33 -2.61 -0.51
CA TYR A 157 -27.44 -3.49 0.65
C TYR A 157 -28.59 -4.50 0.51
N ASN A 158 -29.78 -4.04 0.12
CA ASN A 158 -30.95 -4.90 -0.03
C ASN A 158 -30.77 -5.91 -1.16
N ALA A 159 -30.19 -5.48 -2.30
CA ALA A 159 -29.87 -6.38 -3.40
C ALA A 159 -28.85 -7.45 -2.99
N LEU A 160 -27.81 -7.04 -2.26
CA LEU A 160 -26.79 -7.97 -1.76
C LEU A 160 -27.38 -8.99 -0.79
N ARG A 161 -28.19 -8.54 0.17
CA ARG A 161 -28.85 -9.42 1.14
C ARG A 161 -29.77 -10.42 0.45
N ALA A 162 -30.59 -9.97 -0.50
CA ALA A 162 -31.47 -10.86 -1.27
C ALA A 162 -30.68 -11.90 -2.09
N ALA A 163 -29.55 -11.52 -2.68
CA ALA A 163 -28.69 -12.45 -3.41
C ALA A 163 -28.06 -13.49 -2.48
N MET A 164 -27.63 -13.10 -1.28
CA MET A 164 -27.07 -14.03 -0.29
C MET A 164 -28.13 -15.00 0.26
N ASP A 165 -29.32 -14.48 0.58
CA ASP A 165 -30.44 -15.31 1.01
C ASP A 165 -30.89 -16.31 -0.08
N ALA A 166 -30.61 -16.04 -1.35
CA ALA A 166 -30.86 -16.96 -2.46
C ALA A 166 -29.75 -18.01 -2.60
N GLU A 167 -28.48 -17.62 -2.37
CA GLU A 167 -27.32 -18.52 -2.36
C GLU A 167 -27.40 -19.56 -1.22
N GLU A 168 -27.94 -19.21 -0.05
CA GLU A 168 -28.13 -20.16 1.07
C GLU A 168 -29.24 -21.19 0.84
N ARG A 169 -30.17 -20.95 -0.10
CA ARG A 169 -31.32 -21.82 -0.36
C ARG A 169 -31.14 -22.73 -1.58
N GLY A 170 -30.07 -22.57 -2.34
CA GLY A 170 -29.74 -23.37 -3.52
C GLY A 170 -28.66 -24.40 -3.22
#